data_AF-A0A958DHM1-F1
#
_entry.id   AF-A0A958DHM1-F1
#
_cell.length_a   1.000
_cell.length_b   1.000
_cell.length_c   1.000
_cell.angle_alpha   90.00
_cell.angle_beta   90.00
_cell.angle_gamma   90.00
#
_symmetry.space_group_name_H-M   'P 1'
#
loop_
_entity.id
_entity.type
_entity.pdbx_description
1 polymer ?
#
loop_
_entity_poly.entity_id
_entity_poly.type
_entity_poly.pdbx_seq_one_letter_code
_entity_poly.pdbx_strand_id
1 'polypeptide(L)' 'AETGFAVGWSGRILKTVNGGANWTTLTSPTSAYLYDIDFINSEMGMIVGWDGTCLGTADGGNTWSAGAPVFGLDVYGL' A
#
# COMPACT_ATOMS: atom_id res chain seq x y z
N ALA A 1 4.40 -18.54 -4.48
CA ALA A 1 5.09 -17.25 -4.45
C ALA A 1 4.61 -16.52 -3.20
N GLU A 2 5.51 -16.16 -2.30
CA GLU A 2 5.16 -15.49 -1.04
C GLU A 2 5.37 -13.99 -1.25
N THR A 3 4.26 -13.29 -1.53
CA THR A 3 4.24 -11.83 -1.64
C THR A 3 4.35 -11.22 -0.25
N GLY A 4 5.16 -10.18 -0.10
CA GLY A 4 5.31 -9.44 1.16
C GLY A 4 5.62 -7.96 0.92
N PHE A 5 5.38 -7.16 1.95
CA PHE A 5 5.58 -5.71 1.91
C PHE A 5 6.33 -5.22 3.14
N ALA A 6 7.10 -4.15 2.96
CA ALA A 6 7.71 -3.41 4.05
C ALA A 6 7.60 -1.91 3.79
N VAL A 7 7.27 -1.16 4.83
CA VAL A 7 7.09 0.30 4.77
C VAL A 7 7.96 0.99 5.82
N GLY A 8 8.25 2.27 5.62
CA GLY A 8 9.05 3.00 6.60
C GLY A 8 9.28 4.47 6.29
N TRP A 9 10.45 4.95 6.70
CA TRP A 9 10.80 6.37 6.68
C TRP A 9 10.87 6.94 5.27
N SER A 10 10.63 8.24 5.13
CA SER A 10 10.69 8.96 3.85
C SER A 10 9.79 8.34 2.77
N GLY A 11 8.63 7.78 3.15
CA GLY A 11 7.69 7.16 2.23
C GLY A 11 8.18 5.86 1.60
N ARG A 12 9.15 5.16 2.20
CA ARG A 12 9.69 3.92 1.61
C ARG A 12 8.61 2.85 1.52
N ILE A 13 8.42 2.27 0.33
CA ILE A 13 7.56 1.10 0.10
C ILE A 13 8.40 0.05 -0.64
N LEU A 14 8.46 -1.17 -0.11
CA LEU A 14 9.17 -2.30 -0.69
C LEU A 14 8.19 -3.45 -0.91
N LYS A 15 8.36 -4.19 -2.00
CA LYS A 15 7.59 -5.40 -2.34
C LYS A 15 8.52 -6.57 -2.65
N THR A 16 8.18 -7.74 -2.15
CA THR A 16 8.79 -9.02 -2.53
C THR A 16 7.73 -9.94 -3.13
N VAL A 17 8.16 -10.86 -4.01
CA VAL A 17 7.32 -11.94 -4.57
C VAL A 17 7.93 -13.32 -4.31
N ASN A 18 9.02 -13.37 -3.54
CA ASN A 18 9.82 -14.56 -3.30
C ASN A 18 10.18 -14.72 -1.81
N GLY A 19 9.24 -14.39 -0.91
CA GLY A 19 9.40 -14.63 0.53
C GLY A 19 10.46 -13.75 1.19
N GLY A 20 10.78 -12.60 0.60
CA GLY A 20 11.76 -11.66 1.15
C GLY A 20 13.20 -11.90 0.70
N ALA A 21 13.45 -12.85 -0.21
CA ALA A 21 14.78 -13.07 -0.77
C ALA A 21 15.25 -11.87 -1.61
N ASN A 22 14.34 -11.21 -2.35
CA ASN A 22 14.61 -9.96 -3.06
C ASN A 22 13.46 -8.97 -2.85
N TRP A 23 13.80 -7.68 -2.88
CA TRP A 23 12.85 -6.57 -2.68
C TRP A 23 12.98 -5.54 -3.79
N THR A 24 11.84 -5.13 -4.35
CA THR A 24 11.73 -4.03 -5.30
C THR A 24 11.19 -2.80 -4.58
N THR A 25 11.82 -1.64 -4.79
CA THR A 25 11.29 -0.36 -4.28
C THR A 25 10.18 0.13 -5.19
N LEU A 26 9.04 0.49 -4.60
CA LEU A 26 7.90 1.05 -5.31
C LEU A 26 7.87 2.57 -5.16
N THR A 27 7.28 3.23 -6.15
CA THR A 27 7.01 4.68 -6.07
C THR A 27 5.98 4.95 -4.98
N SER A 28 6.28 5.89 -4.10
CA SER A 28 5.37 6.37 -3.07
C SER A 28 4.83 7.76 -3.43
N PRO A 29 3.52 8.02 -3.25
CA PRO A 29 2.94 9.34 -3.46
C PRO A 29 3.23 10.34 -2.31
N THR A 30 3.98 9.92 -1.29
CA THR A 30 4.30 10.74 -0.10
C THR A 30 5.73 10.49 0.37
N SER A 31 6.28 11.45 1.11
CA SER A 31 7.53 11.32 1.85
C SER A 31 7.31 11.14 3.37
N ALA A 32 6.07 11.00 3.82
CA ALA A 32 5.74 10.79 5.23
C ALA A 32 6.31 9.46 5.77
N TYR A 33 6.43 9.38 7.10
CA TYR A 33 6.78 8.13 7.76
C TYR A 33 5.60 7.18 7.67
N LEU A 34 5.81 6.00 7.09
CA LEU A 34 4.80 4.95 6.98
C LEU A 34 5.02 3.96 8.13
N TYR A 35 3.95 3.65 8.86
CA TYR A 35 4.00 2.88 10.10
C TYR A 35 3.55 1.45 9.94
N ASP A 36 2.52 1.22 9.13
CA ASP A 36 1.92 -0.10 9.00
C ASP A 36 1.30 -0.29 7.62
N ILE A 37 1.15 -1.56 7.23
CA ILE A 37 0.59 -1.99 5.96
C ILE A 37 -0.23 -3.25 6.16
N ASP A 38 -1.45 -3.27 5.62
CA ASP A 38 -2.30 -4.45 5.67
C ASP A 38 -3.08 -4.64 4.37
N PHE A 39 -3.47 -5.89 4.09
CA PHE A 39 -4.21 -6.29 2.91
C PHE A 39 -5.49 -7.01 3.30
N ILE A 40 -6.61 -6.53 2.78
CA ILE A 40 -7.92 -7.17 2.96
C ILE A 40 -8.01 -8.41 2.05
N ASN A 41 -7.39 -8.35 0.88
CA ASN A 41 -7.25 -9.48 -0.03
C ASN A 41 -6.01 -9.31 -0.92
N SER A 42 -5.84 -10.14 -1.96
CA SER A 42 -4.68 -10.09 -2.85
C SER A 42 -4.55 -8.81 -3.68
N GLU A 43 -5.60 -8.00 -3.77
CA GLU A 43 -5.66 -6.79 -4.60
C GLU A 43 -5.76 -5.51 -3.77
N MET A 44 -6.55 -5.53 -2.70
CA MET A 44 -6.86 -4.36 -1.89
C MET A 44 -6.03 -4.31 -0.62
N GLY A 45 -5.31 -3.21 -0.44
CA GLY A 45 -4.48 -2.97 0.74
C GLY A 45 -4.37 -1.50 1.09
N MET A 46 -3.88 -1.23 2.30
CA MET A 46 -3.75 0.11 2.86
C MET A 46 -2.44 0.25 3.63
N ILE A 47 -1.84 1.44 3.51
CA ILE A 47 -0.71 1.87 4.34
C ILE A 47 -1.18 3.06 5.17
N VAL A 48 -0.78 3.10 6.44
CA VAL A 48 -0.99 4.26 7.32
C VAL A 48 0.34 4.85 7.77
N GLY A 49 0.35 6.16 8.02
CA GLY A 49 1.57 6.89 8.35
C GLY A 49 1.33 8.17 9.15
N TRP A 50 2.39 8.94 9.31
CA TRP A 50 2.41 10.22 10.04
C TRP A 50 1.41 11.24 9.49
N ASP A 51 0.87 12.07 10.38
CA ASP A 51 -0.03 13.18 10.06
C ASP A 51 -1.28 12.78 9.26
N GLY A 52 -1.87 11.64 9.63
CA GLY A 52 -3.08 11.12 8.99
C GLY A 52 -2.86 10.57 7.57
N THR A 53 -1.60 10.35 7.17
CA THR A 53 -1.27 9.74 5.87
C THR A 53 -1.95 8.38 5.75
N CYS A 54 -2.76 8.23 4.71
CA CYS A 54 -3.33 6.94 4.28
C CYS A 54 -3.08 6.76 2.79
N LEU A 55 -2.58 5.59 2.40
CA LEU A 55 -2.38 5.20 1.01
C LEU A 55 -3.17 3.93 0.72
N GLY A 56 -3.80 3.88 -0.44
CA GLY A 56 -4.59 2.74 -0.90
C GLY A 56 -4.03 2.12 -2.16
N THR A 57 -4.22 0.81 -2.29
CA THR A 57 -3.99 0.05 -3.52
C THR A 57 -5.20 -0.83 -3.82
N ALA A 58 -5.46 -1.05 -5.11
CA ALA A 58 -6.48 -1.97 -5.62
C ALA A 58 -5.91 -2.93 -6.69
N ASP A 59 -4.58 -3.02 -6.78
CA ASP A 59 -3.87 -3.82 -7.78
C ASP A 59 -2.80 -4.73 -7.16
N GLY A 60 -2.98 -5.07 -5.88
CA GLY A 60 -2.06 -5.92 -5.12
C GLY A 60 -0.77 -5.20 -4.76
N GLY A 61 -0.85 -3.90 -4.50
CA GLY A 61 0.28 -3.05 -4.12
C GLY A 61 1.29 -2.86 -5.24
N ASN A 62 0.87 -2.91 -6.52
CA ASN A 62 1.73 -2.50 -7.63
C ASN A 62 1.74 -0.97 -7.76
N THR A 63 0.61 -0.32 -7.48
CA THR A 63 0.50 1.14 -7.39
C THR A 63 -0.19 1.58 -6.08
N TRP A 64 0.18 2.77 -5.61
CA TRP A 64 -0.32 3.37 -4.37
C TRP A 64 -0.78 4.82 -4.62
N SER A 65 -1.96 5.15 -4.11
CA SER A 65 -2.56 6.48 -4.21
C SER A 65 -2.90 7.02 -2.84
N ALA A 66 -2.92 8.35 -2.67
CA ALA A 66 -3.36 8.96 -1.42
C ALA A 66 -4.87 8.72 -1.20
N GLY A 67 -5.25 8.41 0.04
CA GLY A 67 -6.62 8.04 0.42
C GLY A 67 -6.79 6.54 0.64
N ALA A 68 -7.88 6.16 1.31
CA ALA A 68 -8.27 4.75 1.42
C ALA A 68 -8.55 4.18 0.02
N PRO A 69 -8.29 2.88 -0.22
CA PRO A 69 -8.69 2.26 -1.48
C PRO A 69 -10.21 2.42 -1.64
N VAL A 70 -10.64 2.72 -2.87
CA VAL A 70 -12.06 2.72 -3.21
C VAL A 70 -12.51 1.27 -3.17
N PHE A 71 -12.94 0.81 -1.99
CA PHE A 71 -13.70 -0.41 -1.88
C PHE A 71 -14.92 -0.22 -2.76
N GLY A 72 -15.23 -1.17 -3.64
CA GLY A 72 -16.30 -1.11 -4.65
C GLY A 72 -17.73 -0.95 -4.10
N LEU A 73 -17.91 -0.31 -2.95
CA LEU A 73 -19.06 0.51 -2.65
C LEU A 73 -19.01 1.74 -3.56
N ASP A 74 -19.50 1.55 -4.78
CA ASP A 74 -20.07 2.64 -5.54
C ASP A 74 -21.02 3.42 -4.61
N VAL A 75 -20.59 4.60 -4.17
CA VAL A 75 -21.51 5.56 -3.54
C VAL A 75 -22.30 6.33 -4.62
N TYR A 76 -22.22 5.91 -5.88
CA TYR A 76 -23.08 6.38 -6.96
C TYR A 76 -24.26 5.44 -7.17
N GLY A 77 -25.03 5.26 -6.08
CA GLY A 77 -26.40 4.77 -6.10
C GLY A 77 -27.41 5.89 -5.86
N LEU A 78 -27.22 7.05 -6.50
CA LEU A 78 -28.22 8.11 -6.66
C LEU A 78 -28.52 8.34 -8.14
#